data_AF-A0A3B9WNB8-F1
#
_entry.id   AF-A0A3B9WNB8-F1
#
_cell.length_a   1.000
_cell.length_b   1.000
_cell.length_c   1.000
_cell.angle_alpha   90.00
_cell.angle_beta   90.00
_cell.angle_gamma   90.00
#
_symmetry.space_group_name_H-M   'P 1'
#
loop_
_entity.id
_entity.type
_entity.pdbx_description
1 polymer ?
#
loop_
_entity_poly.entity_id
_entity_poly.type
_entity_poly.pdbx_seq_one_letter_code
_entity_poly.pdbx_strand_id
1 'polypeptide(L)'
;MRDFSNDLTEIRRRVSEAFVYLKVEDGGERMKVLEIDVARPDLWDDQDNAKKVNTEYVNLKADLDEFAQLSGSVDDLEVLHEMAREIDDASQEPDLENGINGV
;
A
#
# COMPACT_ATOMS: atom_id res chain seq x y z
N MET A 1 -21.80 -14.50 14.02
CA MET A 1 -20.75 -14.16 13.04
C MET A 1 -19.57 -15.13 13.14
N ARG A 2 -18.95 -15.55 12.02
CA ARG A 2 -17.65 -16.26 11.97
C ARG A 2 -16.51 -15.36 12.47
N ASP A 3 -15.52 -15.96 13.12
CA ASP A 3 -14.29 -15.27 13.53
C ASP A 3 -13.25 -15.30 12.39
N PHE A 4 -12.85 -14.12 11.91
CA PHE A 4 -11.84 -13.94 10.85
C PHE A 4 -10.48 -13.50 11.40
N SER A 5 -10.30 -13.42 12.72
CA SER A 5 -9.08 -12.87 13.34
C SER A 5 -7.79 -13.57 12.87
N ASN A 6 -7.83 -14.89 12.67
CA ASN A 6 -6.67 -15.65 12.18
C ASN A 6 -6.34 -15.32 10.73
N ASP A 7 -7.37 -15.21 9.87
CA ASP A 7 -7.22 -14.89 8.46
C ASP A 7 -6.63 -13.47 8.29
N LEU A 8 -7.16 -12.51 9.06
CA LEU A 8 -6.68 -11.12 9.10
C LEU A 8 -5.23 -11.02 9.59
N THR A 9 -4.89 -11.76 10.66
CA THR A 9 -3.52 -11.80 11.19
C THR A 9 -2.53 -12.32 10.13
N GLU A 10 -2.93 -13.33 9.35
CA GLU A 10 -2.07 -13.92 8.32
C GLU A 10 -1.86 -12.97 7.14
N ILE A 11 -2.90 -12.30 6.64
CA ILE A 11 -2.73 -11.32 5.55
C ILE A 11 -1.92 -10.10 6.03
N ARG A 12 -2.11 -9.64 7.28
CA ARG A 12 -1.31 -8.56 7.88
C ARG A 12 0.17 -8.93 7.94
N ARG A 13 0.48 -10.17 8.30
CA ARG A 13 1.84 -10.71 8.31
C ARG A 13 2.43 -10.69 6.89
N ARG A 14 1.69 -11.19 5.90
CA ARG A 14 2.13 -11.19 4.48
C ARG A 14 2.42 -9.78 3.95
N VAL A 15 1.54 -8.80 4.23
CA VAL A 15 1.75 -7.39 3.84
C VAL A 15 2.98 -6.80 4.53
N SER A 16 3.18 -7.11 5.82
CA SER A 16 4.36 -6.65 6.56
C SER A 16 5.67 -7.25 6.03
N GLU A 17 5.65 -8.51 5.60
CA GLU A 17 6.79 -9.15 4.93
C GLU A 17 7.06 -8.54 3.55
N ALA A 18 6.00 -8.24 2.79
CA ALA A 18 6.10 -7.54 1.52
C ALA A 18 6.68 -6.13 1.68
N PHE A 19 6.31 -5.38 2.73
CA PHE A 19 6.86 -4.06 3.04
C PHE A 19 8.39 -4.10 3.13
N VAL A 20 8.91 -5.08 3.87
CA VAL A 20 10.37 -5.26 4.07
C VAL A 20 11.02 -5.73 2.78
N TYR A 21 10.45 -6.73 2.11
CA TYR A 21 11.00 -7.30 0.89
C TYR A 21 11.10 -6.28 -0.25
N LEU A 22 10.05 -5.48 -0.44
CA LEU A 22 9.97 -4.43 -1.45
C LEU A 22 10.72 -3.15 -1.05
N LYS A 23 11.25 -3.09 0.18
CA LYS A 23 11.97 -1.92 0.72
C LYS A 23 11.14 -0.63 0.62
N VAL A 24 9.87 -0.72 0.98
CA VAL A 24 8.93 0.40 0.89
C VAL A 24 9.42 1.61 1.70
N GLU A 25 10.07 1.38 2.84
CA GLU A 25 10.71 2.44 3.64
C GLU A 25 11.81 3.18 2.85
N ASP A 26 12.78 2.45 2.29
CA ASP A 26 13.84 3.05 1.46
C ASP A 26 13.26 3.76 0.23
N GLY A 27 12.22 3.17 -0.38
CA GLY A 27 11.48 3.75 -1.49
C GLY A 27 10.83 5.09 -1.11
N GLY A 28 10.23 5.18 0.08
CA GLY A 28 9.67 6.43 0.60
C GLY A 28 10.72 7.53 0.79
N GLU A 29 11.92 7.19 1.29
CA GLU A 29 13.02 8.15 1.38
C GLU A 29 13.53 8.59 0.00
N ARG A 30 13.65 7.65 -0.95
CA ARG A 30 14.03 7.97 -2.34
C ARG A 30 12.98 8.86 -3.03
N MET A 31 11.69 8.62 -2.76
CA MET A 31 10.58 9.42 -3.27
C MET A 31 10.72 10.88 -2.87
N LYS A 32 10.99 11.17 -1.58
CA LYS A 32 11.19 12.54 -1.10
C LYS A 32 12.31 13.27 -1.85
N VAL A 33 13.40 12.57 -2.17
CA VAL A 33 14.51 13.14 -2.96
C VAL A 33 14.07 13.41 -4.40
N LEU A 34 13.39 12.44 -5.04
CA LEU A 34 12.91 12.59 -6.41
C LEU A 34 11.86 13.70 -6.55
N GLU A 35 10.98 13.88 -5.57
CA GLU A 35 10.01 15.00 -5.55
C GLU A 35 10.71 16.36 -5.58
N ILE A 36 11.80 16.51 -4.83
CA ILE A 36 12.63 17.72 -4.86
C ILE A 36 13.27 17.88 -6.24
N ASP A 37 13.90 16.83 -6.77
CA ASP A 37 14.58 16.86 -8.06
C ASP A 37 13.63 17.17 -9.23
N VAL A 38 12.42 16.60 -9.23
CA VAL A 38 11.37 16.86 -10.25
C VAL A 38 10.82 18.29 -10.15
N ALA A 39 10.76 18.87 -8.95
CA ALA A 39 10.30 20.24 -8.75
C ALA A 39 11.34 21.31 -9.16
N ARG A 40 12.58 20.92 -9.45
CA ARG A 40 13.64 21.85 -9.82
C ARG A 40 13.39 22.48 -11.20
N PRO A 41 13.43 23.83 -11.30
CA PRO A 41 13.23 24.51 -12.59
C PRO A 41 14.31 24.19 -13.62
N ASP A 42 15.54 23.90 -13.18
CA ASP A 42 16.70 23.61 -14.02
C ASP A 42 16.80 22.13 -14.44
N LEU A 43 15.88 21.27 -13.99
CA LEU A 43 15.91 19.85 -14.36
C LEU A 43 15.92 19.64 -15.88
N TRP A 44 15.19 20.46 -16.61
CA TRP A 44 15.01 20.36 -18.05
C TRP A 44 16.17 20.93 -18.88
N ASP A 45 17.17 21.54 -18.24
CA ASP A 45 18.39 21.98 -18.92
C ASP A 45 19.21 20.78 -19.45
N ASP A 46 19.07 19.62 -18.80
CA ASP A 46 19.55 18.32 -19.29
C ASP A 46 18.35 17.38 -19.52
N GLN A 47 17.92 17.30 -20.78
CA GLN A 47 16.75 16.51 -21.17
C GLN A 47 16.91 15.00 -20.92
N ASP A 48 18.13 14.46 -20.99
CA ASP A 48 18.38 13.04 -20.76
C ASP A 48 18.33 12.71 -19.27
N ASN A 49 18.86 13.61 -18.43
CA ASN A 49 18.72 13.51 -16.98
C ASN A 49 17.25 13.67 -16.55
N ALA A 50 16.55 14.67 -17.08
CA ALA A 50 15.13 14.91 -16.78
C ALA A 50 14.26 13.69 -17.05
N LYS A 51 14.48 13.01 -18.19
CA LYS A 51 13.77 11.77 -18.52
C LYS A 51 14.03 10.64 -17.52
N LYS A 52 15.29 10.47 -17.09
CA LYS A 52 15.66 9.43 -16.12
C LYS A 52 15.01 9.68 -14.77
N VAL A 53 15.15 10.91 -14.24
CA VAL A 53 14.57 11.32 -12.96
C VAL A 53 13.05 11.17 -12.97
N ASN A 54 12.37 11.65 -14.01
CA ASN A 54 10.92 11.50 -14.12
C ASN A 54 10.47 10.04 -14.25
N THR A 55 11.21 9.21 -15.00
CA THR A 55 10.87 7.79 -15.14
C THR A 55 11.02 7.08 -13.79
N GLU A 56 12.10 7.34 -13.06
CA GLU A 56 12.30 6.80 -11.73
C GLU A 56 11.20 7.25 -10.75
N TYR A 57 10.87 8.55 -10.77
CA TYR A 57 9.80 9.12 -9.94
C TYR A 57 8.45 8.46 -10.21
N VAL A 58 8.03 8.37 -11.48
CA VAL A 58 6.72 7.80 -11.83
C VAL A 58 6.63 6.32 -11.46
N ASN A 59 7.69 5.54 -11.72
CA ASN A 59 7.71 4.12 -11.41
C ASN A 59 7.67 3.88 -9.89
N LEU A 60 8.56 4.56 -9.14
CA LEU A 60 8.60 4.41 -7.70
C LEU A 60 7.30 4.88 -7.04
N LYS A 61 6.68 5.93 -7.59
CA LYS A 61 5.40 6.43 -7.09
C LYS A 61 4.30 5.40 -7.29
N ALA A 62 4.22 4.81 -8.48
CA ALA A 62 3.25 3.76 -8.76
C ALA A 62 3.42 2.56 -7.80
N ASP A 63 4.66 2.10 -7.59
CA ASP A 63 4.95 0.98 -6.70
C ASP A 63 4.54 1.28 -5.23
N LEU A 64 4.87 2.47 -4.74
CA LEU A 64 4.53 2.89 -3.38
C LEU A 64 3.02 3.09 -3.20
N ASP A 65 2.34 3.68 -4.20
CA ASP A 65 0.90 3.91 -4.18
C ASP A 65 0.14 2.56 -4.21
N GLU A 66 0.59 1.59 -5.01
CA GLU A 66 0.02 0.23 -5.05
C GLU A 66 0.17 -0.48 -3.69
N PHE A 67 1.37 -0.41 -3.09
CA PHE A 67 1.59 -0.98 -1.77
C PHE A 67 0.72 -0.30 -0.70
N ALA A 68 0.61 1.03 -0.73
CA ALA A 68 -0.22 1.78 0.21
C ALA A 68 -1.70 1.40 0.11
N GLN A 69 -2.21 1.18 -1.10
CA GLN A 69 -3.58 0.69 -1.32
C GLN A 69 -3.78 -0.71 -0.73
N LEU A 70 -2.82 -1.63 -0.95
CA LEU A 70 -2.88 -2.97 -0.40
C LEU A 70 -2.83 -2.97 1.14
N SER A 71 -1.97 -2.15 1.74
CA SER A 71 -1.91 -2.04 3.20
C SER A 71 -3.20 -1.45 3.77
N GLY A 72 -3.74 -0.42 3.12
CA GLY A 72 -4.99 0.21 3.53
C GLY A 72 -6.19 -0.72 3.43
N SER A 73 -6.26 -1.59 2.42
CA SER A 73 -7.36 -2.56 2.32
C SER A 73 -7.36 -3.56 3.47
N VAL A 74 -6.19 -3.97 3.98
CA VAL A 74 -6.09 -4.81 5.17
C VAL A 74 -6.52 -4.06 6.43
N ASP A 75 -6.14 -2.78 6.57
CA ASP A 75 -6.61 -1.93 7.68
C ASP A 75 -8.15 -1.82 7.67
N ASP A 76 -8.74 -1.56 6.50
CA ASP A 76 -10.19 -1.46 6.33
C ASP A 76 -10.91 -2.78 6.67
N LEU A 77 -10.33 -3.93 6.31
CA LEU A 77 -10.88 -5.25 6.66
C LEU A 77 -10.83 -5.53 8.17
N GLU A 78 -9.76 -5.12 8.85
CA GLU A 78 -9.66 -5.24 10.30
C GLU A 78 -10.72 -4.40 11.01
N VAL A 79 -10.91 -3.15 10.57
CA VAL A 79 -11.96 -2.26 11.10
C VAL A 79 -13.35 -2.81 10.81
N LEU A 80 -13.61 -3.28 9.58
CA LEU A 80 -14.88 -3.89 9.22
C LEU A 80 -15.21 -5.10 10.10
N HIS A 81 -14.21 -5.96 10.33
CA HIS A 81 -14.36 -7.13 11.19
C HIS A 81 -14.62 -6.73 12.65
N GLU A 82 -13.89 -5.76 13.20
CA GLU A 82 -14.11 -5.25 14.56
C GLU A 82 -15.55 -4.74 14.71
N MET A 83 -15.99 -3.84 13.83
CA MET A 83 -17.34 -3.26 13.85
C MET A 83 -18.42 -4.35 13.74
N ALA A 84 -18.27 -5.29 12.80
CA ALA A 84 -19.25 -6.35 12.61
C ALA A 84 -19.31 -7.32 13.80
N ARG A 85 -18.16 -7.60 14.46
CA ARG A 85 -18.11 -8.43 15.66
C ARG A 85 -18.79 -7.76 16.86
N GLU A 86 -18.66 -6.44 17.01
CA GLU A 86 -19.29 -5.68 18.09
C GLU A 86 -20.83 -5.79 18.07
N ILE A 87 -21.42 -5.83 16.87
CA ILE A 87 -22.89 -5.88 16.70
C ILE A 87 -23.41 -7.25 16.23
N ASP A 88 -22.56 -8.28 16.19
CA ASP A 88 -22.84 -9.62 15.64
C ASP A 88 -23.49 -9.59 14.23
N ASP A 89 -23.00 -8.69 13.37
CA ASP A 89 -23.50 -8.51 12.00
C ASP A 89 -22.87 -9.51 11.03
N ALA A 90 -23.53 -10.66 10.87
CA ALA A 90 -23.14 -11.67 9.89
C ALA A 90 -23.32 -11.23 8.42
N SER A 91 -23.97 -10.10 8.13
CA SER A 91 -24.14 -9.63 6.75
C SER A 91 -22.83 -9.13 6.12
N GLN A 92 -21.81 -8.82 6.95
CA GLN A 92 -20.48 -8.40 6.49
C GLN A 92 -19.55 -9.58 6.15
N GLU A 93 -19.92 -10.82 6.48
CA GLU A 93 -19.06 -12.00 6.22
C GLU A 93 -18.66 -12.16 4.75
N PRO A 94 -19.54 -11.95 3.74
CA PRO A 94 -19.16 -12.04 2.33
C PRO A 94 -18.10 -11.01 1.92
N ASP A 95 -18.20 -9.78 2.44
CA ASP A 95 -17.27 -8.71 2.10
C ASP A 95 -15.90 -8.94 2.76
N LEU A 96 -15.89 -9.45 3.99
CA LEU A 96 -14.66 -9.92 4.66
C LEU A 96 -13.99 -11.07 3.90
N GLU A 97 -14.76 -12.09 3.50
CA GLU A 97 -14.23 -13.22 2.72
C GLU A 97 -13.67 -12.77 1.37
N ASN A 98 -14.38 -11.91 0.65
CA ASN A 98 -13.93 -11.39 -0.63
C ASN A 98 -12.65 -10.54 -0.48
N GLY A 99 -12.61 -9.68 0.54
CA GLY A 99 -11.45 -8.85 0.82
C GLY A 99 -10.21 -9.67 1.19
N ILE A 100 -10.35 -10.64 2.08
CA ILE A 100 -9.25 -11.54 2.48
C ILE A 100 -8.70 -12.31 1.28
N ASN A 101 -9.57 -12.81 0.39
CA ASN A 101 -9.16 -13.54 -0.80
C ASN A 101 -8.55 -12.63 -1.89
N GLY A 102 -8.80 -11.32 -1.82
CA GLY A 102 -8.26 -10.32 -2.75
C GLY A 102 -6.85 -9.84 -2.42
N VAL A 103 -6.29 -10.25 -1.28
CA VAL A 103 -4.96 -9.85 -0.74
C VAL A 103 -3.96 -10.99 -0.82
#